data_AF-A0A916MTX6-F1
#
_entry.id   AF-A0A916MTX6-F1
#
_cell.length_a   1.000
_cell.length_b   1.000
_cell.length_c   1.000
_cell.angle_alpha   90.00
_cell.angle_beta   90.00
_cell.angle_gamma   90.00
#
_symmetry.space_group_name_H-M   'P 1'
#
loop_
_entity.id
_entity.type
_entity.pdbx_description
1 polymer ?
#
loop_
_entity_poly.entity_id
_entity_poly.type
_entity_poly.pdbx_seq_one_letter_code
_entity_poly.pdbx_strand_id
1 'polypeptide(L)'
;MAYHDVDFPDEHFKPLVMQIHRTISVDPQFAKASNAEKQELYEQMAIVGMFLATTQMALKVKPNPQVAAAMKQAAKGYLEQFLKTDADRVEISGHGLVLR
;
A
#
# COMPACT_ATOMS: atom_id res chain seq x y z
N MET A 1 0.70 9.30 3.19
CA MET A 1 0.09 8.31 2.30
C MET A 1 -0.93 8.92 1.36
N ALA A 2 -0.97 8.44 0.12
CA ALA A 2 -1.99 8.80 -0.88
C ALA A 2 -3.44 8.67 -0.39
N TYR A 3 -3.74 7.67 0.46
CA TYR A 3 -5.09 7.47 1.00
C TYR A 3 -5.53 8.58 1.99
N HIS A 4 -4.60 9.05 2.82
CA HIS A 4 -4.84 10.08 3.83
C HIS A 4 -4.35 11.47 3.41
N ASP A 5 -3.86 11.61 2.17
CA ASP A 5 -3.27 12.83 1.61
C ASP A 5 -2.15 13.47 2.44
N VAL A 6 -1.46 12.66 3.25
CA VAL A 6 -0.27 13.08 4.01
C VAL A 6 0.99 12.59 3.32
N ASP A 7 2.16 13.07 3.73
CA ASP A 7 3.40 12.39 3.41
C ASP A 7 3.55 11.12 4.25
N PHE A 8 4.29 10.13 3.76
CA PHE A 8 4.56 8.91 4.52
C PHE A 8 5.83 9.16 5.36
N PRO A 9 5.78 9.09 6.71
CA PRO A 9 6.97 9.32 7.53
C PRO A 9 8.00 8.21 7.33
N ASP A 10 9.25 8.56 7.05
CA ASP A 10 10.35 7.60 6.85
C ASP A 10 10.54 6.67 8.06
N GLU A 11 10.33 7.19 9.28
CA GLU A 11 10.39 6.41 10.51
C GLU A 11 9.37 5.26 10.59
N HIS A 12 8.23 5.39 9.91
CA HIS A 12 7.20 4.35 9.84
C HIS A 12 7.48 3.31 8.75
N PHE A 13 8.43 3.59 7.84
CA PHE A 13 8.72 2.73 6.69
C PHE A 13 9.29 1.38 7.14
N LYS A 14 10.34 1.43 7.96
CA LYS A 14 11.05 0.23 8.40
C LYS A 14 10.14 -0.72 9.22
N PRO A 15 9.37 -0.25 10.22
CA PRO A 15 8.39 -1.10 10.92
C PRO A 15 7.37 -1.75 9.98
N LEU A 16 6.81 -0.98 9.05
CA LEU A 16 5.83 -1.47 8.08
C LEU A 16 6.42 -2.56 7.18
N VAL A 17 7.60 -2.32 6.60
CA VAL A 17 8.27 -3.30 5.72
C VAL A 17 8.59 -4.58 6.49
N MET A 18 9.07 -4.48 7.73
CA MET A 18 9.33 -5.66 8.56
C MET A 18 8.05 -6.45 8.85
N GLN A 19 6.94 -5.78 9.11
CA GLN A 19 5.64 -6.42 9.33
C GLN A 19 5.17 -7.14 8.07
N ILE A 20 5.19 -6.47 6.91
CA ILE A 20 4.81 -7.07 5.62
C ILE A 20 5.69 -8.29 5.32
N HIS A 21 7.01 -8.17 5.48
CA HIS A 21 7.93 -9.28 5.26
C HIS A 21 7.61 -10.48 6.15
N ARG A 22 7.34 -10.27 7.45
CA ARG A 22 6.96 -11.34 8.37
C ARG A 22 5.67 -12.02 7.95
N THR A 23 4.64 -11.24 7.60
CA THR A 23 3.33 -11.76 7.16
C THR A 23 3.46 -12.60 5.89
N ILE A 24 4.19 -12.11 4.89
CA ILE A 24 4.39 -12.81 3.61
C ILE A 24 5.24 -14.08 3.80
N SER A 25 6.26 -14.03 4.68
CA SER A 25 7.16 -15.17 4.91
C SER A 25 6.46 -16.39 5.53
N VAL A 26 5.37 -16.16 6.28
CA VAL A 26 4.60 -17.24 6.91
C VAL A 26 3.38 -17.67 6.10
N ASP A 27 3.10 -17.03 4.96
CA ASP A 27 1.99 -17.36 4.09
C ASP A 27 2.28 -18.65 3.29
N PRO A 28 1.50 -19.73 3.48
CA PRO A 28 1.71 -21.00 2.78
C PRO A 28 1.54 -20.90 1.26
N GLN A 29 0.70 -19.98 0.76
CA GLN A 29 0.52 -19.75 -0.67
C GLN A 29 1.76 -19.09 -1.25
N PHE A 30 2.29 -18.07 -0.57
CA PHE A 30 3.54 -17.44 -0.98
C PHE A 30 4.73 -18.40 -0.89
N ALA A 31 4.80 -19.25 0.14
CA ALA A 31 5.85 -20.25 0.28
C ALA A 31 5.86 -21.26 -0.89
N LYS A 32 4.67 -21.66 -1.37
CA LYS A 32 4.48 -22.61 -2.49
C LYS A 32 4.61 -21.98 -3.88
N ALA A 33 4.54 -20.66 -3.99
CA ALA A 33 4.72 -19.96 -5.25
C ALA A 33 6.15 -20.13 -5.79
N SER A 34 6.24 -20.34 -7.10
CA SER A 34 7.49 -20.36 -7.86
C SER A 34 8.17 -18.99 -7.82
N ASN A 35 9.47 -18.97 -8.15
CA ASN A 35 10.21 -17.71 -8.23
C ASN A 35 9.63 -16.76 -9.30
N ALA A 36 9.09 -17.31 -10.40
CA ALA A 36 8.45 -16.53 -11.45
C ALA A 36 7.16 -15.87 -10.94
N GLU A 37 6.30 -16.61 -10.24
CA GLU A 37 5.07 -16.05 -9.65
C GLU A 37 5.38 -14.99 -8.58
N LYS A 38 6.42 -15.19 -7.77
CA LYS A 38 6.88 -14.18 -6.79
C LYS A 38 7.39 -12.92 -7.47
N GLN A 39 8.13 -13.07 -8.56
CA GLN A 39 8.62 -11.94 -9.34
C GLN A 39 7.47 -11.19 -10.00
N GLU A 40 6.52 -11.89 -10.62
CA GLU A 40 5.33 -11.27 -11.21
C GLU A 40 4.53 -10.48 -10.17
N LEU A 41 4.29 -11.07 -9.00
CA LEU A 41 3.60 -10.37 -7.90
C LEU A 41 4.36 -9.10 -7.47
N TYR A 42 5.68 -9.17 -7.35
CA TYR A 42 6.51 -8.02 -7.02
C TYR A 42 6.41 -6.92 -8.09
N GLU A 43 6.51 -7.28 -9.37
CA GLU A 43 6.44 -6.34 -10.48
C GLU A 43 5.07 -5.65 -10.54
N GLN A 44 3.97 -6.39 -10.37
CA GLN A 44 2.62 -5.84 -10.29
C GLN A 44 2.50 -4.84 -9.14
N MET A 45 3.00 -5.18 -7.95
CA MET A 45 2.96 -4.29 -6.79
C MET A 45 3.83 -3.05 -6.98
N ALA A 46 5.00 -3.18 -7.63
CA ALA A 46 5.88 -2.06 -7.94
C ALA A 46 5.24 -1.09 -8.95
N ILE A 47 4.60 -1.62 -10.00
CA ILE A 47 3.87 -0.81 -11.00
C ILE A 47 2.75 -0.02 -10.32
N VAL A 48 1.91 -0.68 -9.51
CA VAL A 48 0.81 -0.03 -8.80
C VAL A 48 1.35 1.02 -7.83
N GLY A 49 2.38 0.69 -7.04
CA GLY A 49 3.01 1.63 -6.10
C GLY A 49 3.57 2.87 -6.80
N MET A 50 4.25 2.69 -7.93
CA MET A 50 4.82 3.79 -8.71
C MET A 50 3.74 4.65 -9.37
N PHE A 51 2.69 4.03 -9.93
CA PHE A 51 1.54 4.75 -10.47
C PHE A 51 0.87 5.63 -9.39
N LEU A 52 0.64 5.09 -8.19
CA LEU A 52 0.03 5.84 -7.10
C LEU A 52 0.94 6.98 -6.63
N ALA A 53 2.23 6.72 -6.41
CA ALA A 53 3.18 7.74 -5.97
C ALA A 53 3.31 8.89 -6.98
N THR A 54 3.48 8.57 -8.27
CA THR A 54 3.58 9.58 -9.34
C THR A 54 2.29 10.38 -9.51
N THR A 55 1.12 9.73 -9.41
CA THR A 55 -0.18 10.42 -9.42
C THR A 55 -0.31 11.38 -8.23
N GLN A 56 0.09 10.96 -7.03
CA GLN A 56 0.08 11.84 -5.85
C GLN A 56 0.99 13.05 -6.06
N MET A 57 2.20 12.85 -6.58
CA MET A 57 3.12 13.94 -6.89
C MET A 57 2.54 14.91 -7.91
N ALA A 58 1.89 14.41 -8.97
CA ALA A 58 1.24 15.26 -9.97
C ALA A 58 0.08 16.08 -9.36
N LEU A 59 -0.74 15.46 -8.49
CA LEU A 59 -1.84 16.13 -7.81
C LEU A 59 -1.38 17.21 -6.82
N LYS A 60 -0.21 17.05 -6.19
CA LYS A 60 0.41 18.09 -5.34
C LYS A 60 0.79 19.33 -6.14
N VAL A 61 1.27 19.16 -7.38
CA VAL A 61 1.64 20.27 -8.26
C VAL A 61 0.40 20.94 -8.87
N LYS A 62 -0.56 20.13 -9.34
CA LYS A 62 -1.79 20.59 -9.95
C LYS A 62 -2.99 19.83 -9.36
N PRO A 63 -3.65 20.40 -8.35
CA PRO A 63 -4.79 19.76 -7.72
C PRO A 63 -5.91 19.46 -8.71
N ASN A 64 -6.37 18.21 -8.71
CA ASN A 64 -7.57 17.79 -9.42
C ASN A 64 -8.43 16.93 -8.47
N PRO A 65 -9.53 17.46 -7.93
CA PRO A 65 -10.33 16.76 -6.93
C PRO A 65 -11.01 15.48 -7.45
N GLN A 66 -11.33 15.41 -8.74
CA GLN A 66 -11.94 14.22 -9.34
C GLN A 66 -10.93 13.08 -9.43
N VAL A 67 -9.70 13.39 -9.86
CA VAL A 67 -8.61 12.40 -9.92
C VAL A 67 -8.18 11.98 -8.52
N ALA A 68 -8.11 12.91 -7.56
CA ALA A 68 -7.81 12.61 -6.17
C ALA A 68 -8.86 11.67 -5.54
N ALA A 69 -10.15 11.92 -5.77
CA ALA A 69 -11.22 11.06 -5.28
C ALA A 69 -11.17 9.65 -5.90
N ALA A 70 -10.97 9.55 -7.21
CA ALA A 70 -10.83 8.26 -7.90
C ALA A 70 -9.61 7.48 -7.39
N MET A 71 -8.48 8.16 -7.19
CA MET A 71 -7.27 7.56 -6.64
C MET A 71 -7.50 7.04 -5.21
N LYS A 72 -8.15 7.84 -4.36
CA LYS A 72 -8.48 7.44 -2.98
C LYS A 72 -9.41 6.22 -2.95
N GLN A 73 -10.40 6.17 -3.84
CA GLN A 73 -11.31 5.04 -3.95
C GLN A 73 -10.59 3.77 -4.44
N ALA A 74 -9.70 3.89 -5.43
CA ALA A 74 -8.88 2.77 -5.89
C ALA A 74 -7.95 2.26 -4.78
N ALA A 75 -7.25 3.17 -4.09
CA ALA A 75 -6.39 2.82 -2.97
C ALA A 75 -7.16 2.13 -1.84
N LYS A 76 -8.38 2.60 -1.52
CA LYS A 76 -9.28 1.95 -0.56
C LYS A 76 -9.58 0.51 -0.95
N GLY A 77 -10.01 0.28 -2.20
CA GLY A 77 -10.33 -1.06 -2.69
C GLY A 77 -9.14 -2.03 -2.62
N TYR A 78 -7.95 -1.59 -3.02
CA TYR A 78 -6.74 -2.40 -2.90
C TYR A 78 -6.39 -2.73 -1.45
N LEU A 79 -6.48 -1.75 -0.54
CA LEU A 79 -6.21 -1.94 0.88
C LEU A 79 -7.21 -2.92 1.51
N GLU A 80 -8.50 -2.78 1.24
CA GLU A 80 -9.53 -3.68 1.78
C GLU A 80 -9.40 -5.10 1.22
N GLN A 81 -9.07 -5.22 -0.08
CA GLN A 81 -8.79 -6.51 -0.70
C GLN A 81 -7.60 -7.21 -0.07
N PHE A 82 -6.54 -6.46 0.27
CA PHE A 82 -5.32 -6.99 0.87
C PHE A 82 -5.50 -7.29 2.37
N LEU A 83 -6.05 -6.35 3.13
CA LEU A 83 -6.17 -6.42 4.59
C LEU A 83 -7.39 -7.21 5.07
N LYS A 84 -8.35 -7.51 4.17
CA LYS A 84 -9.65 -8.14 4.51
C LYS A 84 -10.38 -7.41 5.65
N THR A 85 -10.20 -6.10 5.73
CA THR A 85 -10.73 -5.21 6.76
C THR A 85 -10.97 -3.83 6.13
N ASP A 86 -11.92 -3.09 6.68
CA ASP A 86 -12.18 -1.69 6.31
C ASP A 86 -10.90 -0.84 6.45
N ALA A 87 -10.46 -0.24 5.34
CA ALA A 87 -9.25 0.56 5.31
C ALA A 87 -9.35 1.81 6.20
N ASP A 88 -10.55 2.30 6.51
CA ASP A 88 -10.75 3.44 7.43
C ASP A 88 -10.47 3.08 8.89
N ARG A 89 -10.36 1.78 9.19
CA ARG A 89 -10.00 1.27 10.52
C ARG A 89 -8.52 0.97 10.66
N VAL A 90 -7.73 1.29 9.64
CA VAL A 90 -6.32 0.96 9.58
C VAL A 90 -5.51 2.24 9.64
N GLU A 91 -4.47 2.23 10.46
CA GLU A 91 -3.51 3.31 10.59
C GLU A 91 -2.09 2.74 10.46
N ILE A 92 -1.17 3.53 9.91
CA ILE A 92 0.26 3.20 9.97
C ILE A 92 0.90 4.10 11.01
N SER A 93 1.48 3.49 12.04
CA SER A 93 2.16 4.15 13.15
C SER A 93 3.63 3.72 13.20
N GLY A 94 4.37 4.20 14.22
CA GLY A 94 5.72 3.71 14.53
C GLY A 94 5.80 2.20 14.82
N HIS A 95 4.67 1.52 15.02
CA HIS A 95 4.58 0.07 15.20
C HIS A 95 4.24 -0.69 13.91
N GLY A 96 4.15 0.01 12.77
CA GLY A 96 3.66 -0.53 11.51
C GLY A 96 2.15 -0.31 11.35
N LEU A 97 1.51 -1.20 10.61
CA LEU A 97 0.08 -1.21 10.33
C LEU A 97 -0.70 -1.75 11.54
N VAL A 98 -1.57 -0.91 12.09
CA VAL A 98 -2.40 -1.18 13.27
C VAL A 98 -3.88 -0.95 12.97
N LEU A 99 -4.75 -1.62 13.72
CA LEU A 99 -6.18 -1.36 13.71
C LEU A 99 -6.52 -0.28 14.74
N ARG A 100 -7.36 0.68 14.34
CA ARG A 100 -7.96 1.66 15.24
C ARG A 100 -9.21 1.11 15.93
#